data_AF-A0A2X2V7J3-F1
#
_entry.id   AF-A0A2X2V7J3-F1
#
_cell.length_a   1.000
_cell.length_b   1.000
_cell.length_c   1.000
_cell.angle_alpha   90.00
_cell.angle_beta   90.00
_cell.angle_gamma   90.00
#
_symmetry.space_group_name_H-M   'P 1'
#
loop_
_entity.id
_entity.type
_entity.pdbx_description
1 polymer ?
#
loop_
_entity_poly.entity_id
_entity_poly.type
_entity_poly.pdbx_seq_one_letter_code
_entity_poly.pdbx_strand_id
1 'polypeptide(L)'
;MSYLTTETRLPRKRYDAFSMALHWVTAFCVIFLFASAHIWEVLERGTPLRKGLQSLHISFGILLGAVILVRLLWRISAAFSPSRKLEKVPMPGAFRIAAHATHGVLYILLLTQATLGFLFRWAQGEPFWFFNLFEVPDVFNIDPTLRHTLAMLHNNVAWALILLAGAHAAAALLHHYVLRDGTLRRMLPPVKATLANLKDDTMNMPSSRKLLPLLCLVASGLFYSAAASAMGDDDSKTPDCPKGQVYDSKTKTCSVEKSSMLSDGDKTQYAYHLAKSGRYQEALNLLDTLQQPNTREAWNYRGYATRKLGRTDEGIGYYQRSIALDPHYAKVREYLGEAWMIKGRPDLAKAQLATIKTLCGTGCEEYRDLKAAIDGHPES
;
A
#
# COMPACT_ATOMS: atom_id res chain seq x y z
N MET A 1 61.65 13.46 20.45
CA MET A 1 60.66 13.99 19.48
C MET A 1 60.17 12.80 18.66
N SER A 2 59.10 12.13 19.11
CA SER A 2 58.53 10.99 18.38
C SER A 2 57.68 11.51 17.24
N TYR A 3 58.09 11.23 16.01
CA TYR A 3 57.29 11.47 14.82
C TYR A 3 56.07 10.55 14.87
N LEU A 4 54.90 11.11 15.14
CA LEU A 4 53.63 10.44 14.89
C LEU A 4 53.53 10.24 13.37
N THR A 5 53.82 9.02 12.92
CA THR A 5 53.46 8.59 11.57
C THR A 5 51.93 8.59 11.49
N THR A 6 51.38 9.63 10.87
CA THR A 6 49.98 9.66 10.48
C THR A 6 49.78 8.57 9.44
N GLU A 7 49.40 7.35 9.86
CA GLU A 7 48.98 6.30 8.94
C GLU A 7 47.81 6.82 8.09
N THR A 8 48.10 7.17 6.85
CA THR A 8 47.09 7.49 5.85
C THR A 8 46.40 6.19 5.44
N ARG A 9 45.34 5.81 6.16
CA ARG A 9 44.51 4.65 5.78
C ARG A 9 44.02 4.79 4.34
N LEU A 10 44.32 3.79 3.52
CA LEU A 10 43.90 3.72 2.12
C LEU A 10 42.36 3.77 2.00
N PRO A 11 41.81 4.43 0.97
CA PRO A 11 40.37 4.54 0.78
C PRO A 11 39.73 3.16 0.55
N ARG A 12 38.50 2.99 1.05
CA ARG A 12 37.79 1.70 0.95
C ARG A 12 37.27 1.47 -0.47
N LYS A 13 37.45 0.26 -0.97
CA LYS A 13 36.90 -0.18 -2.27
C LYS A 13 35.41 -0.52 -2.24
N ARG A 14 34.78 -0.63 -1.07
CA ARG A 14 33.37 -0.99 -0.88
C ARG A 14 32.76 -0.25 0.30
N TYR A 15 31.43 -0.19 0.34
CA TYR A 15 30.71 0.31 1.50
C TYR A 15 30.90 -0.63 2.70
N ASP A 16 30.75 -0.09 3.91
CA ASP A 16 30.73 -0.90 5.12
C ASP A 16 29.47 -1.78 5.19
N ALA A 17 29.57 -2.87 5.95
CA ALA A 17 28.50 -3.86 6.06
C ALA A 17 27.16 -3.27 6.51
N PHE A 18 27.20 -2.28 7.40
CA PHE A 18 26.00 -1.64 7.92
C PHE A 18 25.33 -0.77 6.87
N SER A 19 26.08 0.05 6.13
CA SER A 19 25.56 0.81 4.98
C SER A 19 24.92 -0.07 3.90
N MET A 20 25.53 -1.23 3.61
CA MET A 20 24.99 -2.22 2.67
C MET A 20 23.71 -2.86 3.21
N ALA A 21 23.68 -3.28 4.47
CA ALA A 21 22.50 -3.87 5.10
C ALA A 21 21.32 -2.90 5.06
N LEU A 22 21.52 -1.65 5.50
CA LEU A 22 20.48 -0.61 5.42
C LEU A 22 19.99 -0.41 3.98
N HIS A 23 20.86 -0.51 2.97
CA HIS A 23 20.45 -0.32 1.58
C HIS A 23 19.53 -1.45 1.13
N TRP A 24 19.93 -2.69 1.34
CA TRP A 24 19.16 -3.86 0.90
C TRP A 24 17.87 -4.03 1.68
N VAL A 25 17.84 -3.69 2.97
CA VAL A 25 16.60 -3.63 3.75
C VAL A 25 15.66 -2.55 3.19
N THR A 26 16.17 -1.35 2.88
CA THR A 26 15.36 -0.31 2.22
C THR A 26 14.80 -0.80 0.88
N ALA A 27 15.64 -1.38 0.01
CA ALA A 27 15.22 -1.88 -1.29
C ALA A 27 14.14 -2.97 -1.17
N PHE A 28 14.32 -3.92 -0.25
CA PHE A 28 13.32 -4.94 0.05
C PHE A 28 12.01 -4.33 0.52
N CYS A 29 12.05 -3.40 1.49
CA CYS A 29 10.85 -2.76 2.02
C CYS A 29 10.11 -1.98 0.93
N VAL A 30 10.81 -1.22 0.09
CA VAL A 30 10.17 -0.46 -1.02
C VAL A 30 9.45 -1.40 -1.98
N ILE A 31 10.07 -2.49 -2.39
CA ILE A 31 9.46 -3.48 -3.30
C ILE A 31 8.27 -4.16 -2.63
N PHE A 32 8.43 -4.63 -1.38
CA PHE A 32 7.38 -5.29 -0.63
C PHE A 32 6.17 -4.38 -0.41
N LEU A 33 6.39 -3.13 -0.01
CA LEU A 33 5.33 -2.17 0.24
C LEU A 33 4.55 -1.88 -1.05
N PHE A 34 5.25 -1.63 -2.15
CA PHE A 34 4.60 -1.38 -3.42
C PHE A 34 3.77 -2.59 -3.89
N ALA A 35 4.37 -3.79 -3.84
CA ALA A 35 3.72 -5.03 -4.25
C ALA A 35 2.52 -5.38 -3.36
N SER A 36 2.67 -5.34 -2.04
CA SER A 36 1.59 -5.63 -1.08
C SER A 36 0.37 -4.73 -1.29
N ALA A 37 0.60 -3.43 -1.56
CA ALA A 37 -0.48 -2.50 -1.85
C ALA A 37 -1.29 -2.89 -3.10
N HIS A 38 -0.59 -3.23 -4.18
CA HIS A 38 -1.25 -3.62 -5.43
C HIS A 38 -1.91 -5.00 -5.34
N ILE A 39 -1.32 -5.92 -4.59
CA ILE A 39 -1.88 -7.27 -4.38
C ILE A 39 -3.19 -7.16 -3.61
N TRP A 40 -3.24 -6.43 -2.50
CA TRP A 40 -4.50 -6.34 -1.75
C TRP A 40 -5.58 -5.57 -2.49
N GLU A 41 -5.22 -4.71 -3.45
CA GLU A 41 -6.19 -3.95 -4.23
C GLU A 41 -7.04 -4.85 -5.13
N VAL A 42 -6.45 -5.96 -5.60
CA VAL A 42 -7.15 -6.95 -6.43
C VAL A 42 -7.83 -8.04 -5.59
N LEU A 43 -7.49 -8.17 -4.31
CA LEU A 43 -8.17 -9.09 -3.40
C LEU A 43 -9.54 -8.57 -3.00
N GLU A 44 -10.50 -9.46 -2.89
CA GLU A 44 -11.83 -9.17 -2.35
C GLU A 44 -11.74 -8.50 -0.96
N ARG A 45 -12.61 -7.52 -0.74
CA ARG A 45 -12.74 -6.84 0.56
C ARG A 45 -13.23 -7.82 1.63
N GLY A 46 -12.96 -7.50 2.88
CA GLY A 46 -13.27 -8.39 4.01
C GLY A 46 -12.37 -9.64 4.16
N THR A 47 -11.62 -10.08 3.14
CA THR A 47 -10.82 -11.31 3.24
C THR A 47 -9.69 -11.20 4.30
N PRO A 48 -9.43 -12.26 5.10
CA PRO A 48 -8.33 -12.25 6.08
C PRO A 48 -6.96 -11.97 5.44
N LEU A 49 -6.76 -12.44 4.21
CA LEU A 49 -5.54 -12.22 3.46
C LEU A 49 -5.33 -10.73 3.13
N ARG A 50 -6.39 -10.03 2.69
CA ARG A 50 -6.34 -8.58 2.41
C ARG A 50 -5.97 -7.80 3.67
N LYS A 51 -6.62 -8.08 4.80
CA LYS A 51 -6.34 -7.43 6.10
C LYS A 51 -4.92 -7.73 6.58
N GLY A 52 -4.48 -8.99 6.46
CA GLY A 52 -3.12 -9.39 6.78
C GLY A 52 -2.07 -8.63 5.97
N LEU A 53 -2.28 -8.50 4.65
CA LEU A 53 -1.38 -7.72 3.79
C LEU A 53 -1.37 -6.23 4.15
N GLN A 54 -2.53 -5.63 4.46
CA GLN A 54 -2.63 -4.24 4.93
C GLN A 54 -1.85 -4.03 6.24
N SER A 55 -2.03 -4.92 7.21
CA SER A 55 -1.29 -4.89 8.48
C SER A 55 0.22 -5.00 8.26
N LEU A 56 0.65 -5.93 7.40
CA LEU A 56 2.06 -6.10 7.05
C LEU A 56 2.62 -4.84 6.38
N HIS A 57 1.91 -4.24 5.45
CA HIS A 57 2.39 -3.01 4.79
C HIS A 57 2.52 -1.84 5.75
N ILE A 58 1.57 -1.63 6.66
CA ILE A 58 1.70 -0.58 7.67
C ILE A 58 2.94 -0.86 8.53
N SER A 59 3.13 -2.11 8.97
CA SER A 59 4.28 -2.51 9.79
C SER A 59 5.62 -2.32 9.07
N PHE A 60 5.72 -2.75 7.81
CA PHE A 60 6.90 -2.54 6.98
C PHE A 60 7.10 -1.06 6.61
N GLY A 61 6.04 -0.25 6.56
CA GLY A 61 6.10 1.19 6.35
C GLY A 61 6.74 1.90 7.54
N ILE A 62 6.36 1.50 8.77
CA ILE A 62 7.00 1.99 10.00
C ILE A 62 8.46 1.56 10.06
N LEU A 63 8.76 0.28 9.76
CA LEU A 63 10.13 -0.22 9.68
C LEU A 63 10.96 0.58 8.68
N LEU A 64 10.42 0.84 7.49
CA LEU A 64 11.08 1.63 6.46
C LEU A 64 11.35 3.06 6.96
N GLY A 65 10.38 3.70 7.63
CA GLY A 65 10.56 5.02 8.26
C GLY A 65 11.76 5.03 9.22
N ALA A 66 11.83 4.06 10.15
CA ALA A 66 12.95 3.94 11.08
C ALA A 66 14.29 3.69 10.37
N VAL A 67 14.32 2.79 9.37
CA VAL A 67 15.52 2.49 8.58
C VAL A 67 16.01 3.72 7.83
N ILE A 68 15.12 4.54 7.25
CA ILE A 68 15.49 5.78 6.54
C ILE A 68 16.13 6.77 7.51
N LEU A 69 15.57 6.95 8.71
CA LEU A 69 16.13 7.84 9.74
C LEU A 69 17.53 7.38 10.15
N VAL A 70 17.68 6.09 10.50
CA VAL A 70 18.99 5.50 10.86
C VAL A 70 19.98 5.65 9.70
N ARG A 71 19.55 5.40 8.47
CA ARG A 71 20.38 5.53 7.26
C ARG A 71 20.84 6.97 7.03
N LEU A 72 19.96 7.96 7.24
CA LEU A 72 20.30 9.36 7.10
C LEU A 72 21.30 9.81 8.16
N LEU A 73 21.05 9.48 9.43
CA LEU A 73 21.97 9.76 10.54
C LEU A 73 23.31 9.06 10.34
N TRP A 74 23.30 7.80 9.89
CA TRP A 74 24.52 7.06 9.59
C TRP A 74 25.31 7.71 8.46
N ARG A 75 24.65 8.12 7.38
CA ARG A 75 25.28 8.81 6.25
C ARG A 75 25.90 10.14 6.66
N ILE A 76 25.20 10.93 7.47
CA ILE A 76 25.71 12.20 8.00
C ILE A 76 26.94 11.93 8.87
N SER A 77 26.87 10.96 9.79
CA SER A 77 28.03 10.58 10.63
C SER A 77 29.23 10.12 9.78
N ALA A 78 28.98 9.43 8.66
CA ALA A 78 30.01 8.93 7.76
C ALA A 78 30.67 10.05 6.96
N ALA A 79 29.95 11.12 6.65
CA ALA A 79 30.51 12.30 5.98
C ALA A 79 31.61 12.98 6.83
N PHE A 80 31.49 12.92 8.15
CA PHE A 80 32.47 13.49 9.10
C PHE A 80 33.59 12.52 9.49
N SER A 81 33.63 11.30 8.95
CA SER A 81 34.62 10.27 9.32
C SER A 81 35.66 10.03 8.21
N PRO A 82 36.93 10.46 8.38
CA PRO A 82 37.99 10.25 7.39
C PRO A 82 38.22 8.77 7.05
N SER A 83 38.05 7.88 8.03
CA SER A 83 38.23 6.42 7.92
C SER A 83 37.18 5.73 7.03
N ARG A 84 36.12 6.43 6.61
CA ARG A 84 35.03 5.91 5.79
C ARG A 84 35.04 6.44 4.35
N LYS A 85 36.10 7.15 3.93
CA LYS A 85 36.25 7.62 2.54
C LYS A 85 36.32 6.42 1.57
N LEU A 86 35.39 6.40 0.60
CA LEU A 86 35.41 5.44 -0.50
C LEU A 86 36.34 5.90 -1.62
N GLU A 87 36.96 4.92 -2.26
CA GLU A 87 37.71 5.14 -3.50
C GLU A 87 36.76 5.67 -4.59
N LYS A 88 37.19 6.73 -5.28
CA LYS A 88 36.42 7.37 -6.34
C LYS A 88 36.50 6.49 -7.59
N VAL A 89 35.35 6.11 -8.14
CA VAL A 89 35.30 5.46 -9.47
C VAL A 89 35.49 6.55 -10.54
N PRO A 90 36.44 6.40 -11.47
CA PRO A 90 36.61 7.33 -12.58
C PRO A 90 35.35 7.39 -13.42
N MET A 91 34.71 8.55 -13.48
CA MET A 91 33.51 8.75 -14.29
C MET A 91 33.41 10.21 -14.76
N PRO A 92 32.86 10.47 -15.96
CA PRO A 92 32.56 11.81 -16.45
C PRO A 92 31.79 12.65 -15.42
N GLY A 93 32.06 13.95 -15.39
CA GLY A 93 31.44 14.88 -14.43
C GLY A 93 29.91 14.85 -14.46
N ALA A 94 29.31 14.74 -15.64
CA ALA A 94 27.87 14.66 -15.83
C ALA A 94 27.25 13.43 -15.13
N PHE A 95 27.83 12.23 -15.29
CA PHE A 95 27.33 11.03 -14.62
C PHE A 95 27.48 11.11 -13.10
N ARG A 96 28.53 11.77 -12.61
CA ARG A 96 28.70 12.01 -11.17
C ARG A 96 27.63 12.94 -10.62
N ILE A 97 27.28 14.02 -11.33
CA ILE A 97 26.21 14.93 -10.92
C ILE A 97 24.86 14.20 -10.95
N ALA A 98 24.57 13.48 -12.03
CA ALA A 98 23.35 12.69 -12.17
C ALA A 98 23.20 11.67 -11.03
N ALA A 99 24.26 10.92 -10.69
CA ALA A 99 24.23 9.97 -9.58
C ALA A 99 23.92 10.65 -8.24
N HIS A 100 24.54 11.80 -7.93
CA HIS A 100 24.23 12.53 -6.68
C HIS A 100 22.80 13.08 -6.68
N ALA A 101 22.33 13.62 -7.81
CA ALA A 101 20.96 14.11 -7.96
C ALA A 101 19.94 12.98 -7.77
N THR A 102 20.11 11.84 -8.44
CA THR A 102 19.25 10.66 -8.27
C THR A 102 19.21 10.20 -6.82
N HIS A 103 20.36 10.10 -6.14
CA HIS A 103 20.36 9.76 -4.72
C HIS A 103 19.61 10.79 -3.88
N GLY A 104 19.84 12.09 -4.11
CA GLY A 104 19.14 13.17 -3.41
C GLY A 104 17.63 13.10 -3.58
N VAL A 105 17.16 12.95 -4.82
CA VAL A 105 15.73 12.82 -5.13
C VAL A 105 15.15 11.55 -4.50
N LEU A 106 15.84 10.41 -4.56
CA LEU A 106 15.40 9.18 -3.90
C LEU A 106 15.25 9.37 -2.38
N TYR A 107 16.18 10.06 -1.70
CA TYR A 107 16.03 10.37 -0.27
C TYR A 107 14.84 11.26 0.02
N ILE A 108 14.62 12.30 -0.80
CA ILE A 108 13.45 13.19 -0.65
C ILE A 108 12.16 12.39 -0.84
N LEU A 109 12.04 11.61 -1.91
CA LEU A 109 10.86 10.80 -2.19
C LEU A 109 10.60 9.77 -1.08
N LEU A 110 11.64 9.08 -0.59
CA LEU A 110 11.51 8.12 0.52
C LEU A 110 11.01 8.78 1.80
N LEU A 111 11.56 9.96 2.16
CA LEU A 111 11.14 10.69 3.33
C LEU A 111 9.69 11.20 3.18
N THR A 112 9.37 11.78 2.02
CA THR A 112 8.01 12.23 1.70
C THR A 112 7.01 11.07 1.74
N GLN A 113 7.34 9.91 1.16
CA GLN A 113 6.48 8.73 1.18
C GLN A 113 6.19 8.26 2.60
N ALA A 114 7.22 8.16 3.44
CA ALA A 114 7.09 7.75 4.84
C ALA A 114 6.20 8.73 5.60
N THR A 115 6.47 10.03 5.50
CA THR A 115 5.66 11.08 6.15
C THR A 115 4.21 11.04 5.68
N LEU A 116 3.97 10.95 4.37
CA LEU A 116 2.60 10.83 3.83
C LEU A 116 1.89 9.57 4.33
N GLY A 117 2.61 8.46 4.52
CA GLY A 117 2.04 7.24 5.10
C GLY A 117 1.53 7.44 6.53
N PHE A 118 2.33 8.09 7.39
CA PHE A 118 1.90 8.43 8.76
C PHE A 118 0.75 9.44 8.77
N LEU A 119 0.84 10.52 7.99
CA LEU A 119 -0.23 11.52 7.88
C LEU A 119 -1.54 10.89 7.40
N PHE A 120 -1.47 10.00 6.40
CA PHE A 120 -2.65 9.28 5.91
C PHE A 120 -3.27 8.40 6.99
N ARG A 121 -2.46 7.67 7.77
CA ARG A 121 -2.95 6.84 8.88
C ARG A 121 -3.56 7.67 10.01
N TRP A 122 -2.94 8.77 10.41
CA TRP A 122 -3.50 9.66 11.43
C TRP A 122 -4.78 10.34 10.96
N ALA A 123 -4.88 10.73 9.68
CA ALA A 123 -6.12 11.26 9.10
C ALA A 123 -7.28 10.24 9.04
N GLN A 124 -7.02 8.95 9.21
CA GLN A 124 -8.07 7.93 9.32
C GLN A 124 -8.69 7.89 10.71
N GLY A 125 -8.01 8.39 11.74
CA GLY A 125 -8.49 8.35 13.13
C GLY A 125 -8.54 6.96 13.74
N GLU A 126 -7.92 5.96 13.09
CA GLU A 126 -7.93 4.56 13.53
C GLU A 126 -6.55 4.16 14.07
N PRO A 127 -6.49 3.45 15.22
CA PRO A 127 -5.23 2.97 15.77
C PRO A 127 -4.56 2.00 14.80
N PHE A 128 -3.22 2.01 14.77
CA PHE A 128 -2.45 1.08 13.97
C PHE A 128 -1.25 0.53 14.73
N TRP A 129 -0.94 -0.73 14.43
CA TRP A 129 -0.02 -1.53 15.23
C TRP A 129 1.24 -1.85 14.44
N PHE A 130 2.38 -1.83 15.12
CA PHE A 130 3.64 -2.33 14.58
C PHE A 130 3.72 -3.84 14.79
N PHE A 131 3.54 -4.64 13.72
CA PHE A 131 3.51 -6.11 13.76
C PHE A 131 2.59 -6.69 14.87
N ASN A 132 1.50 -5.98 15.20
CA ASN A 132 0.61 -6.33 16.30
C ASN A 132 1.29 -6.42 17.69
N LEU A 133 2.46 -5.78 17.86
CA LEU A 133 3.23 -5.79 19.12
C LEU A 133 2.87 -4.60 20.01
N PHE A 134 2.79 -3.41 19.42
CA PHE A 134 2.42 -2.19 20.12
C PHE A 134 1.70 -1.23 19.17
N GLU A 135 0.82 -0.42 19.74
CA GLU A 135 0.10 0.64 19.05
C GLU A 135 1.03 1.84 18.84
N VAL A 136 1.00 2.42 17.64
CA VAL A 136 1.71 3.67 17.37
C VAL A 136 0.82 4.83 17.81
N PRO A 137 1.29 5.70 18.73
CA PRO A 137 0.47 6.78 19.25
C PRO A 137 0.09 7.76 18.14
N ASP A 138 -1.11 8.32 18.26
CA ASP A 138 -1.51 9.45 17.45
C ASP A 138 -0.84 10.72 17.98
N VAL A 139 0.14 11.23 17.22
CA VAL A 139 0.95 12.38 17.63
C VAL A 139 0.31 13.69 17.17
N PHE A 140 -0.46 13.65 16.08
CA PHE A 140 -1.00 14.83 15.43
C PHE A 140 -2.45 14.61 15.04
N ASN A 141 -3.34 15.49 15.51
CA ASN A 141 -4.72 15.50 15.04
C ASN A 141 -4.76 16.06 13.61
N ILE A 142 -4.83 15.17 12.62
CA ILE A 142 -4.95 15.52 11.20
C ILE A 142 -6.43 15.56 10.81
N ASP A 143 -6.86 16.64 10.16
CA ASP A 143 -8.23 16.78 9.67
C ASP A 143 -8.61 15.59 8.77
N PRO A 144 -9.68 14.83 9.12
CA PRO A 144 -10.17 13.71 8.32
C PRO A 144 -10.51 14.08 6.86
N THR A 145 -10.80 15.35 6.56
CA THR A 145 -11.06 15.80 5.18
C THR A 145 -9.85 15.64 4.26
N LEU A 146 -8.62 15.64 4.82
CA LEU A 146 -7.38 15.48 4.06
C LEU A 146 -7.10 14.03 3.66
N ARG A 147 -7.83 13.05 4.21
CA ARG A 147 -7.59 11.61 3.97
C ARG A 147 -7.48 11.26 2.48
N HIS A 148 -8.38 11.80 1.66
CA HIS A 148 -8.40 11.49 0.23
C HIS A 148 -7.22 12.12 -0.52
N THR A 149 -6.86 13.35 -0.16
CA THR A 149 -5.69 14.06 -0.69
C THR A 149 -4.40 13.35 -0.32
N LEU A 150 -4.26 12.95 0.95
CA LEU A 150 -3.09 12.22 1.46
C LEU A 150 -2.95 10.85 0.80
N ALA A 151 -4.05 10.12 0.58
CA ALA A 151 -4.05 8.87 -0.16
C ALA A 151 -3.57 9.06 -1.61
N MET A 152 -4.08 10.07 -2.31
CA MET A 152 -3.64 10.38 -3.68
C MET A 152 -2.16 10.75 -3.75
N LEU A 153 -1.70 11.63 -2.85
CA LEU A 153 -0.30 12.02 -2.78
C LEU A 153 0.60 10.82 -2.46
N HIS A 154 0.21 9.98 -1.50
CA HIS A 154 0.95 8.77 -1.14
C HIS A 154 1.08 7.81 -2.33
N ASN A 155 0.02 7.63 -3.12
CA ASN A 155 0.06 6.80 -4.32
C ASN A 155 0.95 7.41 -5.42
N ASN A 156 0.81 8.71 -5.69
CA ASN A 156 1.58 9.38 -6.74
C ASN A 156 3.09 9.40 -6.42
N VAL A 157 3.46 9.65 -5.16
CA VAL A 157 4.85 9.62 -4.71
C VAL A 157 5.39 8.19 -4.76
N ALA A 158 4.59 7.16 -4.45
CA ALA A 158 5.00 5.76 -4.59
C ALA A 158 5.37 5.40 -6.04
N TRP A 159 4.55 5.81 -7.01
CA TRP A 159 4.83 5.61 -8.44
C TRP A 159 6.08 6.35 -8.91
N ALA A 160 6.25 7.61 -8.49
CA ALA A 160 7.47 8.36 -8.79
C ALA A 160 8.72 7.68 -8.20
N LEU A 161 8.61 7.20 -6.96
CA LEU A 161 9.68 6.48 -6.27
C LEU A 161 10.05 5.17 -6.97
N ILE A 162 9.07 4.34 -7.35
CA ILE A 162 9.35 3.04 -7.97
C ILE A 162 9.95 3.20 -9.37
N LEU A 163 9.50 4.18 -10.14
CA LEU A 163 10.05 4.48 -11.46
C LEU A 163 11.51 4.92 -11.35
N LEU A 164 11.81 5.86 -10.43
CA LEU A 164 13.17 6.34 -10.22
C LEU A 164 14.08 5.26 -9.62
N ALA A 165 13.58 4.44 -8.70
CA ALA A 165 14.32 3.30 -8.13
C ALA A 165 14.62 2.25 -9.20
N GLY A 166 13.67 1.97 -10.09
CA GLY A 166 13.87 1.10 -11.25
C GLY A 166 14.94 1.64 -12.20
N ALA A 167 14.89 2.93 -12.54
CA ALA A 167 15.92 3.59 -13.35
C ALA A 167 17.30 3.57 -12.67
N HIS A 168 17.35 3.78 -11.36
CA HIS A 168 18.57 3.67 -10.56
C HIS A 168 19.16 2.25 -10.60
N ALA A 169 18.33 1.22 -10.43
CA ALA A 169 18.75 -0.17 -10.53
C ALA A 169 19.24 -0.51 -11.95
N ALA A 170 18.51 -0.10 -12.99
CA ALA A 170 18.89 -0.29 -14.38
C ALA A 170 20.24 0.37 -14.69
N ALA A 171 20.49 1.59 -14.18
CA ALA A 171 21.78 2.24 -14.31
C ALA A 171 22.89 1.44 -13.60
N ALA A 172 22.64 0.92 -12.39
CA ALA A 172 23.62 0.07 -11.70
C ALA A 172 23.96 -1.21 -12.49
N LEU A 173 22.97 -1.82 -13.17
CA LEU A 173 23.18 -2.96 -14.05
C LEU A 173 23.94 -2.58 -15.33
N LEU A 174 23.62 -1.43 -15.93
CA LEU A 174 24.36 -0.89 -17.09
C LEU A 174 25.84 -0.66 -16.74
N HIS A 175 26.08 -0.02 -15.59
CA HIS A 175 27.42 0.19 -15.06
C HIS A 175 28.16 -1.14 -14.83
N HIS A 176 27.45 -2.18 -14.38
CA HIS A 176 28.03 -3.49 -14.10
C HIS A 176 28.34 -4.32 -15.36
N TYR A 177 27.41 -4.40 -16.30
CA TYR A 177 27.50 -5.31 -17.45
C TYR A 177 28.11 -4.67 -18.70
N VAL A 178 27.78 -3.40 -18.95
CA VAL A 178 28.22 -2.68 -20.16
C VAL A 178 29.47 -1.86 -19.88
N LEU A 179 29.41 -0.94 -18.91
CA LEU A 179 30.56 -0.10 -18.57
C LEU A 179 31.62 -0.87 -17.75
N ARG A 180 31.22 -2.01 -17.18
CA ARG A 180 32.06 -2.92 -16.39
C ARG A 180 32.85 -2.21 -15.29
N ASP A 181 32.24 -1.21 -14.68
CA ASP A 181 32.84 -0.50 -13.58
C ASP A 181 32.49 -1.14 -12.22
N GLY A 182 33.24 -0.75 -11.19
CA GLY A 182 33.08 -1.28 -9.84
C GLY A 182 31.80 -0.81 -9.11
N THR A 183 30.88 -0.10 -9.76
CA THR A 183 29.77 0.59 -9.07
C THR A 183 28.86 -0.34 -8.30
N LEU A 184 28.30 -1.38 -8.94
CA LEU A 184 27.43 -2.33 -8.26
C LEU A 184 28.21 -3.18 -7.23
N ARG A 185 29.46 -3.56 -7.55
CA ARG A 185 30.32 -4.37 -6.66
C ARG A 185 30.62 -3.70 -5.32
N ARG A 186 30.45 -2.38 -5.22
CA ARG A 186 30.59 -1.62 -3.97
C ARG A 186 29.45 -1.87 -2.98
N MET A 187 28.27 -2.26 -3.46
CA MET A 187 27.06 -2.49 -2.67
C MET A 187 26.71 -3.98 -2.49
N LEU A 188 27.45 -4.89 -3.14
CA LEU A 188 27.25 -6.32 -2.96
C LEU A 188 28.02 -6.83 -1.74
N PRO A 189 27.41 -7.74 -0.93
CA PRO A 189 28.12 -8.38 0.15
C PRO A 189 29.37 -9.09 -0.38
N PRO A 190 30.45 -9.18 0.42
CA PRO A 190 31.59 -10.01 0.04
C PRO A 190 31.12 -11.45 -0.09
N VAL A 191 31.24 -12.01 -1.30
CA VAL A 191 31.23 -13.46 -1.47
C VAL A 191 32.43 -13.94 -0.66
N LYS A 192 32.17 -14.49 0.54
CA LYS A 192 33.18 -15.29 1.21
C LYS A 192 33.53 -16.38 0.20
N ALA A 193 34.77 -16.39 -0.27
CA ALA A 193 35.35 -17.62 -0.79
C ALA A 193 35.38 -18.57 0.41
N THR A 194 34.28 -19.27 0.62
CA THR A 194 34.16 -20.32 1.62
C THR A 194 35.11 -21.43 1.17
N LEU A 195 36.22 -21.58 1.90
CA LEU A 195 37.24 -22.63 1.79
C LEU A 195 38.31 -22.46 0.70
N ALA A 196 39.20 -21.47 0.85
CA ALA A 196 40.52 -21.49 0.21
C ALA A 196 41.62 -20.98 1.16
N ASN A 197 41.52 -21.30 2.47
CA ASN A 197 42.56 -20.91 3.44
C ASN A 197 42.78 -21.95 4.56
N LEU A 198 42.67 -23.24 4.24
CA LEU A 198 43.13 -24.35 5.10
C LEU A 198 44.01 -25.34 4.33
N LYS A 199 44.63 -24.92 3.23
CA LYS A 199 45.61 -25.76 2.54
C LYS A 199 46.61 -24.89 1.79
N ASP A 200 47.39 -24.16 2.58
CA ASP A 200 48.65 -23.56 2.11
C ASP A 200 49.77 -24.16 2.96
N ASP A 201 49.87 -25.48 2.86
CA ASP A 201 51.10 -26.24 3.05
C ASP A 201 51.02 -27.39 2.04
N THR A 202 52.05 -27.46 1.19
CA THR A 202 52.29 -28.42 0.08
C THR A 202 51.83 -28.00 -1.34
N MET A 203 52.79 -27.36 -2.04
CA MET A 203 53.28 -27.62 -3.40
C MET A 203 52.32 -27.66 -4.62
N ASN A 204 52.81 -26.94 -5.65
CA ASN A 204 52.64 -27.14 -7.10
C ASN A 204 51.36 -26.69 -7.81
N MET A 205 51.56 -25.72 -8.71
CA MET A 205 50.82 -25.47 -9.96
C MET A 205 51.05 -26.60 -10.99
N PRO A 206 50.38 -26.64 -12.18
CA PRO A 206 49.27 -25.81 -12.68
C PRO A 206 48.13 -26.61 -13.40
N SER A 207 47.16 -25.85 -13.93
CA SER A 207 46.46 -26.09 -15.21
C SER A 207 45.00 -26.58 -15.20
N SER A 208 44.15 -25.68 -15.69
CA SER A 208 42.96 -25.93 -16.52
C SER A 208 41.78 -26.71 -15.91
N ARG A 209 40.62 -26.06 -15.85
CA ARG A 209 39.42 -26.43 -16.63
C ARG A 209 38.28 -25.43 -16.38
N LYS A 210 37.66 -25.04 -17.48
CA LYS A 210 36.44 -24.23 -17.56
C LYS A 210 35.29 -24.99 -16.88
N LEU A 211 34.50 -24.32 -16.04
CA LEU A 211 33.12 -24.75 -15.76
C LEU A 211 32.21 -23.53 -15.53
N LEU A 212 31.24 -23.44 -16.43
CA LEU A 212 30.01 -22.66 -16.35
C LEU A 212 29.18 -23.10 -15.13
N PRO A 213 28.44 -22.22 -14.42
CA PRO A 213 27.30 -22.65 -13.64
C PRO A 213 26.00 -22.36 -14.38
N LEU A 214 25.34 -23.47 -14.69
CA LEU A 214 23.91 -23.66 -14.89
C LEU A 214 23.11 -22.96 -13.77
N LEU A 215 22.16 -22.09 -14.11
CA LEU A 215 21.10 -21.68 -13.18
C LEU A 215 19.81 -22.34 -13.65
N CYS A 216 19.35 -23.33 -12.89
CA CYS A 216 18.11 -24.04 -13.12
C CYS A 216 16.89 -23.14 -12.83
N LEU A 217 15.91 -23.32 -13.71
CA LEU A 217 14.52 -22.91 -13.60
C LEU A 217 13.88 -23.25 -12.25
N VAL A 218 13.06 -22.33 -11.74
CA VAL A 218 11.75 -22.69 -11.18
C VAL A 218 10.73 -21.72 -11.78
N ALA A 219 10.10 -22.17 -12.85
CA ALA A 219 8.81 -21.69 -13.30
C ALA A 219 7.82 -22.84 -13.11
N SER A 220 6.55 -22.47 -12.90
CA SER A 220 5.35 -23.30 -13.10
C SER A 220 4.89 -24.15 -11.91
N GLY A 221 3.92 -23.60 -11.19
CA GLY A 221 2.91 -24.35 -10.44
C GLY A 221 1.53 -23.88 -10.87
N LEU A 222 0.85 -24.72 -11.65
CA LEU A 222 -0.51 -24.56 -12.17
C LEU A 222 -1.55 -24.44 -11.05
N PHE A 223 -2.58 -23.63 -11.28
CA PHE A 223 -3.95 -24.03 -10.92
C PHE A 223 -4.92 -23.63 -12.02
N TYR A 224 -5.45 -24.66 -12.69
CA TYR A 224 -6.66 -24.65 -13.49
C TYR A 224 -7.81 -25.06 -12.57
N SER A 225 -8.93 -24.33 -12.58
CA SER A 225 -10.28 -24.80 -12.22
C SER A 225 -11.25 -23.67 -12.62
N ALA A 226 -11.98 -23.84 -13.72
CA ALA A 226 -13.34 -24.38 -13.77
C ALA A 226 -14.38 -23.28 -13.56
N ALA A 227 -15.11 -22.99 -14.63
CA ALA A 227 -16.24 -22.08 -14.64
C ALA A 227 -17.36 -22.64 -13.74
N ALA A 228 -17.77 -21.83 -12.77
CA ALA A 228 -19.07 -21.93 -12.13
C ALA A 228 -19.76 -20.57 -12.33
N SER A 229 -20.84 -20.55 -13.10
CA SER A 229 -21.68 -19.38 -13.25
C SER A 229 -22.42 -19.13 -11.94
N ALA A 230 -21.90 -18.19 -11.15
CA ALA A 230 -22.66 -17.49 -10.13
C ALA A 230 -22.69 -16.02 -10.56
N MET A 231 -23.90 -15.44 -10.64
CA MET A 231 -24.11 -14.01 -10.87
C MET A 231 -23.54 -13.21 -9.69
N GLY A 232 -22.23 -12.97 -9.72
CA GLY A 232 -21.56 -11.99 -8.86
C GLY A 232 -21.56 -10.64 -9.56
N ASP A 233 -21.98 -9.59 -8.84
CA ASP A 233 -21.80 -8.20 -9.25
C ASP A 233 -20.33 -8.02 -9.67
N ASP A 234 -20.12 -7.67 -10.94
CA ASP A 234 -18.82 -7.53 -11.59
C ASP A 234 -18.08 -6.30 -11.03
N ASP A 235 -17.36 -6.47 -9.92
CA ASP A 235 -16.54 -5.43 -9.27
C ASP A 235 -15.20 -5.23 -10.01
N SER A 236 -15.27 -5.12 -11.33
CA SER A 236 -14.21 -4.50 -12.11
C SER A 236 -14.08 -3.05 -11.61
N LYS A 237 -12.88 -2.65 -11.14
CA LYS A 237 -12.58 -1.34 -10.51
C LYS A 237 -13.32 -0.20 -11.24
N THR A 238 -14.50 0.17 -10.74
CA THR A 238 -15.34 1.22 -11.33
C THR A 238 -14.52 2.52 -11.32
N PRO A 239 -14.18 3.11 -12.48
CA PRO A 239 -13.32 4.28 -12.53
C PRO A 239 -14.09 5.55 -12.11
N ASP A 240 -13.37 6.54 -11.59
CA ASP A 240 -13.93 7.88 -11.38
C ASP A 240 -14.18 8.55 -12.74
N CYS A 241 -15.46 8.83 -13.05
CA CYS A 241 -15.82 9.60 -14.22
C CYS A 241 -15.71 11.11 -13.98
N PRO A 242 -15.44 11.91 -15.04
CA PRO A 242 -15.53 13.35 -15.02
C PRO A 242 -16.87 13.86 -14.48
N LYS A 243 -16.89 15.09 -13.97
CA LYS A 243 -18.09 15.69 -13.38
C LYS A 243 -19.28 15.67 -14.36
N GLY A 244 -20.43 15.17 -13.90
CA GLY A 244 -21.65 15.02 -14.71
C GLY A 244 -21.71 13.76 -15.57
N GLN A 245 -20.73 12.86 -15.43
CA GLN A 245 -20.71 11.55 -16.10
C GLN A 245 -20.86 10.41 -15.09
N VAL A 246 -21.43 9.31 -15.58
CA VAL A 246 -21.74 8.06 -14.86
C VAL A 246 -21.09 6.92 -15.63
N TYR A 247 -20.53 5.95 -14.91
CA TYR A 247 -19.93 4.77 -15.52
C TYR A 247 -21.00 3.82 -16.07
N ASP A 248 -20.87 3.45 -17.34
CA ASP A 248 -21.67 2.43 -17.99
C ASP A 248 -20.92 1.09 -17.93
N SER A 249 -21.45 0.14 -17.17
CA SER A 249 -20.84 -1.19 -16.99
C SER A 249 -20.81 -2.00 -18.29
N LYS A 250 -21.75 -1.77 -19.22
CA LYS A 250 -21.86 -2.52 -20.47
C LYS A 250 -20.84 -2.05 -21.49
N THR A 251 -20.71 -0.74 -21.65
CA THR A 251 -19.75 -0.15 -22.61
C THR A 251 -18.37 0.06 -22.00
N LYS A 252 -18.24 -0.05 -20.68
CA LYS A 252 -17.02 0.24 -19.90
C LYS A 252 -16.52 1.67 -20.11
N THR A 253 -17.42 2.63 -20.33
CA THR A 253 -17.10 4.04 -20.58
C THR A 253 -17.88 4.98 -19.67
N CYS A 254 -17.37 6.20 -19.49
CA CYS A 254 -18.08 7.26 -18.78
C CYS A 254 -19.02 7.97 -19.75
N SER A 255 -20.31 7.96 -19.42
CA SER A 255 -21.37 8.54 -20.24
C SER A 255 -22.08 9.65 -19.47
N VAL A 256 -22.67 10.62 -20.17
CA VAL A 256 -23.43 11.70 -19.52
C VAL A 256 -24.61 11.09 -18.76
N GLU A 257 -24.85 11.54 -17.53
CA GLU A 257 -25.87 11.00 -16.61
C GLU A 257 -27.28 10.87 -17.24
N LYS A 258 -27.65 11.84 -18.10
CA LYS A 258 -28.95 11.90 -18.78
C LYS A 258 -29.02 11.07 -20.06
N SER A 259 -28.00 10.29 -20.36
CA SER A 259 -28.02 9.36 -21.48
C SER A 259 -29.17 8.37 -21.29
N SER A 260 -30.03 8.23 -22.31
CA SER A 260 -31.13 7.27 -22.34
C SER A 260 -30.66 5.81 -22.30
N MET A 261 -29.35 5.57 -22.40
CA MET A 261 -28.76 4.23 -22.38
C MET A 261 -28.38 3.73 -20.97
N LEU A 262 -28.29 4.63 -19.98
CA LEU A 262 -27.86 4.25 -18.63
C LEU A 262 -29.01 3.65 -17.82
N SER A 263 -28.80 2.45 -17.28
CA SER A 263 -29.80 1.80 -16.44
C SER A 263 -29.80 2.36 -15.02
N ASP A 264 -30.93 2.27 -14.33
CA ASP A 264 -31.01 2.61 -12.90
C ASP A 264 -30.07 1.75 -12.04
N GLY A 265 -29.79 0.51 -12.47
CA GLY A 265 -28.79 -0.35 -11.85
C GLY A 265 -27.39 0.25 -11.94
N ASP A 266 -26.95 0.66 -13.14
CA ASP A 266 -25.64 1.30 -13.34
C ASP A 266 -25.53 2.60 -12.53
N LYS A 267 -26.57 3.44 -12.55
CA LYS A 267 -26.61 4.66 -11.74
C LYS A 267 -26.51 4.36 -10.25
N THR A 268 -27.21 3.33 -9.76
CA THR A 268 -27.21 2.93 -8.35
C THR A 268 -25.83 2.41 -7.92
N GLN A 269 -25.20 1.57 -8.74
CA GLN A 269 -23.86 1.06 -8.46
C GLN A 269 -22.80 2.17 -8.54
N TYR A 270 -22.89 3.04 -9.54
CA TYR A 270 -21.99 4.19 -9.64
C TYR A 270 -22.18 5.19 -8.51
N ALA A 271 -23.41 5.38 -8.01
CA ALA A 271 -23.66 6.18 -6.81
C ALA A 271 -22.99 5.58 -5.56
N TYR A 272 -22.98 4.25 -5.42
CA TYR A 272 -22.23 3.60 -4.34
C TYR A 272 -20.73 3.83 -4.49
N HIS A 273 -20.19 3.72 -5.71
CA HIS A 273 -18.79 4.07 -6.00
C HIS A 273 -18.46 5.51 -5.58
N LEU A 274 -19.27 6.48 -6.02
CA LEU A 274 -19.13 7.89 -5.62
C LEU A 274 -19.14 8.05 -4.09
N ALA A 275 -20.06 7.37 -3.40
CA ALA A 275 -20.13 7.43 -1.95
C ALA A 275 -18.90 6.79 -1.27
N LYS A 276 -18.36 5.69 -1.79
CA LYS A 276 -17.11 5.08 -1.26
C LYS A 276 -15.89 5.97 -1.53
N SER A 277 -15.89 6.75 -2.61
CA SER A 277 -14.89 7.78 -2.91
C SER A 277 -15.11 9.10 -2.15
N GLY A 278 -16.04 9.15 -1.19
CA GLY A 278 -16.31 10.33 -0.36
C GLY A 278 -17.14 11.44 -1.04
N ARG A 279 -17.58 11.24 -2.28
CA ARG A 279 -18.42 12.16 -3.05
C ARG A 279 -19.90 11.96 -2.71
N TYR A 280 -20.24 12.08 -1.42
CA TYR A 280 -21.56 11.70 -0.88
C TYR A 280 -22.73 12.50 -1.48
N GLN A 281 -22.57 13.81 -1.66
CA GLN A 281 -23.64 14.64 -2.23
C GLN A 281 -23.88 14.31 -3.70
N GLU A 282 -22.82 13.98 -4.46
CA GLU A 282 -22.96 13.57 -5.86
C GLU A 282 -23.63 12.21 -5.98
N ALA A 283 -23.32 11.28 -5.07
CA ALA A 283 -24.03 10.00 -4.97
C ALA A 283 -25.53 10.21 -4.73
N LEU A 284 -25.91 11.10 -3.81
CA LEU A 284 -27.32 11.40 -3.55
C LEU A 284 -28.02 12.03 -4.76
N ASN A 285 -27.38 13.01 -5.39
CA ASN A 285 -27.91 13.66 -6.59
C ASN A 285 -28.14 12.64 -7.73
N LEU A 286 -27.22 11.69 -7.91
CA LEU A 286 -27.37 10.63 -8.91
C LEU A 286 -28.52 9.67 -8.55
N LEU A 287 -28.65 9.29 -7.28
CA LEU A 287 -29.76 8.45 -6.82
C LEU A 287 -31.11 9.15 -6.98
N ASP A 288 -31.15 10.49 -6.98
CA ASP A 288 -32.37 11.28 -7.25
C ASP A 288 -32.80 11.25 -8.72
N THR A 289 -31.95 10.78 -9.64
CA THR A 289 -32.29 10.66 -11.07
C THR A 289 -32.73 9.26 -11.50
N LEU A 290 -32.90 8.34 -10.54
CA LEU A 290 -33.43 7.00 -10.80
C LEU A 290 -34.90 7.07 -11.21
N GLN A 291 -35.27 6.31 -12.24
CA GLN A 291 -36.68 6.18 -12.65
C GLN A 291 -37.45 5.28 -11.68
N GLN A 292 -36.79 4.26 -11.14
CA GLN A 292 -37.29 3.31 -10.15
C GLN A 292 -36.47 3.45 -8.86
N PRO A 293 -36.70 4.50 -8.05
CA PRO A 293 -35.87 4.81 -6.89
C PRO A 293 -36.09 3.86 -5.69
N ASN A 294 -37.12 3.02 -5.72
CA ASN A 294 -37.56 2.21 -4.59
C ASN A 294 -36.94 0.80 -4.61
N THR A 295 -35.61 0.72 -4.61
CA THR A 295 -34.87 -0.55 -4.52
C THR A 295 -34.14 -0.65 -3.17
N ARG A 296 -33.86 -1.89 -2.72
CA ARG A 296 -33.13 -2.11 -1.46
C ARG A 296 -31.74 -1.48 -1.50
N GLU A 297 -31.08 -1.51 -2.65
CA GLU A 297 -29.75 -0.94 -2.89
C GLU A 297 -29.78 0.58 -2.88
N ALA A 298 -30.71 1.21 -3.62
CA ALA A 298 -30.82 2.66 -3.66
C ALA A 298 -31.09 3.25 -2.26
N TRP A 299 -31.99 2.63 -1.49
CA TRP A 299 -32.20 3.04 -0.10
C TRP A 299 -30.98 2.83 0.78
N ASN A 300 -30.30 1.68 0.65
CA ASN A 300 -29.08 1.43 1.41
C ASN A 300 -28.00 2.48 1.13
N TYR A 301 -27.79 2.83 -0.14
CA TYR A 301 -26.76 3.79 -0.55
C TYR A 301 -27.12 5.24 -0.21
N ARG A 302 -28.40 5.61 -0.24
CA ARG A 302 -28.88 6.89 0.34
C ARG A 302 -28.58 6.95 1.84
N GLY A 303 -28.85 5.86 2.56
CA GLY A 303 -28.54 5.75 3.98
C GLY A 303 -27.05 5.90 4.27
N TYR A 304 -26.22 5.21 3.48
CA TYR A 304 -24.76 5.28 3.60
C TYR A 304 -24.23 6.70 3.38
N ALA A 305 -24.63 7.35 2.29
CA ALA A 305 -24.17 8.69 1.95
C ALA A 305 -24.63 9.74 2.98
N THR A 306 -25.89 9.69 3.43
CA THR A 306 -26.41 10.64 4.43
C THR A 306 -25.78 10.46 5.81
N ARG A 307 -25.58 9.21 6.26
CA ARG A 307 -24.84 8.94 7.51
C ARG A 307 -23.43 9.52 7.47
N LYS A 308 -22.70 9.32 6.37
CA LYS A 308 -21.33 9.85 6.22
C LYS A 308 -21.28 11.39 6.11
N LEU A 309 -22.38 12.03 5.72
CA LEU A 309 -22.56 13.50 5.78
C LEU A 309 -22.95 14.00 7.18
N GLY A 310 -23.05 13.12 8.20
CA GLY A 310 -23.49 13.47 9.55
C GLY A 310 -25.01 13.52 9.74
N ARG A 311 -25.79 13.34 8.66
CA ARG A 311 -27.27 13.28 8.68
C ARG A 311 -27.74 11.87 9.11
N THR A 312 -27.29 11.44 10.29
CA THR A 312 -27.42 10.04 10.75
C THR A 312 -28.87 9.61 10.94
N ASP A 313 -29.74 10.47 11.48
CA ASP A 313 -31.16 10.12 11.70
C ASP A 313 -31.91 9.88 10.38
N GLU A 314 -31.60 10.67 9.36
CA GLU A 314 -32.14 10.46 8.02
C GLU A 314 -31.59 9.16 7.40
N GLY A 315 -30.30 8.91 7.57
CA GLY A 315 -29.67 7.68 7.10
C GLY A 315 -30.31 6.42 7.68
N ILE A 316 -30.63 6.44 8.98
CA ILE A 316 -31.39 5.39 9.65
C ILE A 316 -32.74 5.16 8.98
N GLY A 317 -33.48 6.23 8.65
CA GLY A 317 -34.75 6.13 7.94
C GLY A 317 -34.62 5.45 6.57
N TYR A 318 -33.55 5.72 5.82
CA TYR A 318 -33.30 5.04 4.55
C TYR A 318 -32.94 3.57 4.73
N TYR A 319 -32.11 3.22 5.71
CA TYR A 319 -31.80 1.81 6.00
C TYR A 319 -33.05 1.02 6.40
N GLN A 320 -33.95 1.62 7.18
CA GLN A 320 -35.23 1.00 7.54
C GLN A 320 -36.09 0.71 6.30
N ARG A 321 -36.14 1.63 5.31
CA ARG A 321 -36.83 1.39 4.04
C ARG A 321 -36.19 0.27 3.23
N SER A 322 -34.86 0.19 3.20
CA SER A 322 -34.14 -0.91 2.55
C SER A 322 -34.46 -2.26 3.20
N ILE A 323 -34.43 -2.35 4.53
CA ILE A 323 -34.78 -3.56 5.29
C ILE A 323 -36.25 -3.95 5.11
N ALA A 324 -37.15 -2.97 4.96
CA ALA A 324 -38.56 -3.25 4.68
C ALA A 324 -38.77 -3.91 3.31
N LEU A 325 -37.90 -3.63 2.33
CA LEU A 325 -37.92 -4.30 1.03
C LEU A 325 -37.24 -5.67 1.08
N ASP A 326 -36.12 -5.79 1.80
CA ASP A 326 -35.40 -7.05 1.97
C ASP A 326 -34.90 -7.23 3.42
N PRO A 327 -35.64 -7.98 4.25
CA PRO A 327 -35.25 -8.26 5.62
C PRO A 327 -33.97 -9.10 5.76
N HIS A 328 -33.53 -9.79 4.70
CA HIS A 328 -32.34 -10.65 4.70
C HIS A 328 -31.09 -9.92 4.20
N TYR A 329 -31.19 -8.63 3.87
CA TYR A 329 -30.06 -7.86 3.37
C TYR A 329 -29.07 -7.52 4.50
N ALA A 330 -28.06 -8.39 4.70
CA ALA A 330 -27.09 -8.26 5.78
C ALA A 330 -26.33 -6.91 5.75
N LYS A 331 -25.91 -6.46 4.56
CA LYS A 331 -25.13 -5.23 4.37
C LYS A 331 -25.82 -3.97 4.93
N VAL A 332 -27.14 -3.84 4.74
CA VAL A 332 -27.86 -2.69 5.29
C VAL A 332 -28.02 -2.78 6.81
N ARG A 333 -28.08 -3.99 7.38
CA ARG A 333 -28.15 -4.20 8.82
C ARG A 333 -26.83 -3.84 9.50
N GLU A 334 -25.71 -4.13 8.87
CA GLU A 334 -24.37 -3.66 9.29
C GLU A 334 -24.36 -2.14 9.36
N TYR A 335 -24.69 -1.46 8.25
CA TYR A 335 -24.68 0.01 8.20
C TYR A 335 -25.68 0.68 9.16
N LEU A 336 -26.84 0.05 9.39
CA LEU A 336 -27.79 0.48 10.40
C LEU A 336 -27.21 0.32 11.82
N GLY A 337 -26.53 -0.78 12.09
CA GLY A 337 -25.83 -1.01 13.35
C GLY A 337 -24.75 0.04 13.62
N GLU A 338 -23.95 0.39 12.61
CA GLU A 338 -22.96 1.47 12.70
C GLU A 338 -23.62 2.84 12.95
N ALA A 339 -24.76 3.11 12.32
CA ALA A 339 -25.52 4.33 12.57
C ALA A 339 -25.99 4.41 14.04
N TRP A 340 -26.41 3.29 14.63
CA TRP A 340 -26.77 3.24 16.04
C TRP A 340 -25.58 3.45 16.98
N MET A 341 -24.38 3.00 16.60
CA MET A 341 -23.16 3.30 17.35
C MET A 341 -22.90 4.81 17.39
N ILE A 342 -23.05 5.52 16.26
CA ILE A 342 -22.94 6.99 16.19
C ILE A 342 -23.96 7.68 17.11
N LYS A 343 -25.19 7.12 17.20
CA LYS A 343 -26.25 7.65 18.06
C LYS A 343 -26.09 7.28 19.55
N GLY A 344 -25.02 6.59 19.94
CA GLY A 344 -24.81 6.14 21.32
C GLY A 344 -25.80 5.06 21.75
N ARG A 345 -26.28 4.24 20.81
CA ARG A 345 -27.27 3.17 21.03
C ARG A 345 -26.69 1.79 20.73
N PRO A 346 -25.70 1.32 21.52
CA PRO A 346 -25.05 0.02 21.30
C PRO A 346 -26.02 -1.16 21.49
N ASP A 347 -27.13 -0.97 22.22
CA ASP A 347 -28.21 -1.94 22.35
C ASP A 347 -28.85 -2.26 21.00
N LEU A 348 -29.16 -1.24 20.21
CA LEU A 348 -29.75 -1.40 18.87
C LEU A 348 -28.73 -1.93 17.86
N ALA A 349 -27.46 -1.54 17.97
CA ALA A 349 -26.38 -2.09 17.16
C ALA A 349 -26.21 -3.60 17.42
N LYS A 350 -26.20 -4.03 18.69
CA LYS A 350 -26.12 -5.46 19.06
C LYS A 350 -27.32 -6.26 18.56
N ALA A 351 -28.51 -5.67 18.51
CA ALA A 351 -29.69 -6.31 17.92
C ALA A 351 -29.52 -6.55 16.40
N GLN A 352 -28.93 -5.60 15.67
CA GLN A 352 -28.60 -5.82 14.26
C GLN A 352 -27.53 -6.91 14.10
N LEU A 353 -26.48 -6.87 14.91
CA LEU A 353 -25.41 -7.87 14.89
C LEU A 353 -25.94 -9.30 15.15
N ALA A 354 -26.87 -9.45 16.11
CA ALA A 354 -27.53 -10.73 16.37
C ALA A 354 -28.32 -11.22 15.14
N THR A 355 -28.99 -10.32 14.43
CA THR A 355 -29.71 -10.66 13.20
C THR A 355 -28.76 -11.03 12.07
N ILE A 356 -27.66 -10.30 11.87
CA ILE A 356 -26.65 -10.64 10.87
C ILE A 356 -26.08 -12.03 11.14
N LYS A 357 -25.83 -12.36 12.42
CA LYS A 357 -25.37 -13.70 12.82
C LYS A 357 -26.33 -14.80 12.38
N THR A 358 -27.64 -14.58 12.43
CA THR A 358 -28.61 -15.58 11.96
C THR A 358 -28.67 -15.68 10.45
N LEU A 359 -28.36 -14.58 9.73
CA LEU A 359 -28.39 -14.53 8.27
C LEU A 359 -27.17 -15.20 7.62
N CYS A 360 -25.97 -14.92 8.12
CA CYS A 360 -24.71 -15.38 7.49
C CYS A 360 -23.66 -15.94 8.47
N GLY A 361 -24.01 -16.12 9.75
CA GLY A 361 -23.08 -16.60 10.76
C GLY A 361 -22.11 -15.53 11.24
N THR A 362 -21.03 -15.94 11.91
CA THR A 362 -20.00 -15.02 12.43
C THR A 362 -18.83 -14.81 11.47
N GLY A 363 -18.81 -15.52 10.34
CA GLY A 363 -17.72 -15.48 9.36
C GLY A 363 -17.90 -14.45 8.24
N CYS A 364 -19.11 -13.96 8.01
CA CYS A 364 -19.39 -12.95 6.99
C CYS A 364 -18.76 -11.59 7.33
N GLU A 365 -18.55 -10.77 6.30
CA GLU A 365 -17.99 -9.42 6.41
C GLU A 365 -18.87 -8.55 7.33
N GLU A 366 -20.16 -8.53 7.09
CA GLU A 366 -21.15 -7.70 7.80
C GLU A 366 -21.17 -7.97 9.32
N TYR A 367 -20.97 -9.23 9.73
CA TYR A 367 -20.91 -9.57 11.15
C TYR A 367 -19.62 -9.04 11.77
N ARG A 368 -18.48 -9.25 11.11
CA ARG A 368 -17.18 -8.85 11.64
C ARG A 368 -17.05 -7.34 11.72
N ASP A 369 -17.52 -6.63 10.70
CA ASP A 369 -17.40 -5.17 10.60
C ASP A 369 -18.27 -4.50 11.65
N LEU A 370 -19.53 -4.92 11.81
CA LEU A 370 -20.39 -4.39 12.87
C LEU A 370 -19.89 -4.81 14.27
N LYS A 371 -19.34 -6.02 14.44
CA LYS A 371 -18.75 -6.44 15.73
C LYS A 371 -17.58 -5.53 16.10
N ALA A 372 -16.70 -5.26 15.14
CA ALA A 372 -15.54 -4.41 15.33
C ALA A 372 -15.97 -2.97 15.65
N ALA A 373 -16.98 -2.43 14.96
CA ALA A 373 -17.57 -1.13 15.27
C ALA A 373 -18.16 -1.06 16.69
N ILE A 374 -18.85 -2.12 17.14
CA ILE A 374 -19.40 -2.21 18.52
C ILE A 374 -18.29 -2.26 19.57
N ASP A 375 -17.17 -2.91 19.27
CA ASP A 375 -16.03 -3.06 20.17
C ASP A 375 -15.13 -1.82 20.24
N GLY A 376 -15.42 -0.78 19.45
CA GLY A 376 -14.61 0.44 19.37
C GLY A 376 -13.43 0.33 18.41
N HIS A 377 -13.47 -0.62 17.47
CA HIS A 377 -12.49 -0.84 16.41
C HIS A 377 -13.17 -0.86 15.02
N PRO A 378 -13.93 0.18 14.62
CA PRO A 378 -14.67 0.16 13.36
C PRO A 378 -13.73 -0.04 12.16
N GLU A 379 -14.06 -0.95 11.26
CA GLU A 379 -13.30 -1.13 10.03
C GLU A 379 -13.63 -0.01 9.03
N SER A 380 -12.60 0.70 8.54
CA SER A 380 -12.73 1.90 7.70
C SER A 380 -12.99 1.62 6.22
#